data_AF-A0A968F6A2-F1
#
_entry.id   AF-A0A968F6A2-F1
#
_cell.length_a   1.000
_cell.length_b   1.000
_cell.length_c   1.000
_cell.angle_alpha   90.00
_cell.angle_beta   90.00
_cell.angle_gamma   90.00
#
_symmetry.space_group_name_H-M   'P 1'
#
loop_
_entity.id
_entity.type
_entity.pdbx_description
1 polymer ?
#
loop_
_entity_poly.entity_id
_entity_poly.type
_entity_poly.pdbx_seq_one_letter_code
_entity_poly.pdbx_strand_id
1 'polypeptide(L)'
;MITLIRIIILAISAIFVLSWLYPAYWNWAVMPVEIIFPSNIVLLALAVILAIIPRLGRILLDLLSNAWEAALSKMASMPGIVKLSLWVIIPAVFFYLIRSQSLILGDGELILGRIVEGELISSTAFGYSQLVSLLAELFRIENLDQAANLMAALSIICGVVYTYFLYKTASLLVEDFRMRLWLFLIVLFSGLSVIFAGYVETYPILIAWLVIYFHSVVESMKYKSSVFIPAGILVVGLFWHIWFLAFLPSILWLINHRYKLIPNFVTFIISVLYIVAIYIAGTFISRSGIQTTLPLLPDETTNYFLFSPTHLIDFANVLIIAGPVLALLALAFLFYPAVYKKSHYLRFLLWAAVPAFLVSFMIDPVLGAPRDWDLLSIYSLPLFLFAALFIAEKGKSASKIYSLIIPILILNLIQFSSFAAMNMQSAKSLDRITRLAHADPHYQIDYYEGRRIRIFAHLLSYVYKRHQASVEFMEKMADAGQLDCLSGVSIANGYINMEEYETAR
;
A
#
# COMPACT_ATOMS: atom_id res chain seq x y z
N MET A 1 5.70 -25.57 -9.55
CA MET A 1 5.28 -24.17 -9.79
C MET A 1 3.77 -24.02 -9.99
N ILE A 2 3.15 -24.55 -11.06
CA ILE A 2 1.68 -24.45 -11.27
C ILE A 2 0.91 -24.94 -10.03
N THR A 3 1.29 -26.09 -9.49
CA THR A 3 0.71 -26.63 -8.24
C THR A 3 0.86 -25.65 -7.07
N LEU A 4 2.03 -25.03 -6.92
CA LEU A 4 2.28 -24.04 -5.87
C LEU A 4 1.39 -22.80 -6.01
N ILE A 5 1.23 -22.27 -7.23
CA ILE A 5 0.33 -21.14 -7.50
C ILE A 5 -1.12 -21.51 -7.13
N ARG A 6 -1.58 -22.73 -7.46
CA ARG A 6 -2.91 -23.21 -7.06
C ARG A 6 -3.05 -23.32 -5.55
N ILE A 7 -2.06 -23.87 -4.86
CA ILE A 7 -2.07 -23.97 -3.39
C ILE A 7 -2.20 -22.56 -2.77
N ILE A 8 -1.46 -21.58 -3.28
CA ILE A 8 -1.54 -20.20 -2.80
C ILE A 8 -2.93 -19.60 -3.06
N ILE A 9 -3.49 -19.78 -4.26
CA ILE A 9 -4.86 -19.32 -4.57
C ILE A 9 -5.87 -19.94 -3.59
N LEU A 10 -5.81 -21.26 -3.39
CA LEU A 10 -6.72 -21.96 -2.48
C LEU A 10 -6.54 -21.52 -1.02
N ALA A 11 -5.29 -21.31 -0.58
CA ALA A 11 -4.99 -20.82 0.77
C ALA A 11 -5.53 -19.41 1.00
N ILE A 12 -5.33 -18.48 0.06
CA ILE A 12 -5.90 -17.13 0.12
C ILE A 12 -7.43 -17.19 0.13
N SER A 13 -8.03 -18.02 -0.73
CA SER A 13 -9.48 -18.21 -0.74
C SER A 13 -9.99 -18.71 0.62
N ALA A 14 -9.29 -19.65 1.24
CA ALA A 14 -9.63 -20.15 2.58
C ALA A 14 -9.48 -19.06 3.65
N ILE A 15 -8.41 -18.25 3.59
CA ILE A 15 -8.21 -17.11 4.49
C ILE A 15 -9.38 -16.12 4.35
N PHE A 16 -9.87 -15.86 3.14
CA PHE A 16 -11.03 -14.98 2.93
C PHE A 16 -12.30 -15.52 3.59
N VAL A 17 -12.57 -16.83 3.45
CA VAL A 17 -13.72 -17.46 4.13
C VAL A 17 -13.55 -17.44 5.65
N LEU A 18 -12.38 -17.81 6.15
CA LEU A 18 -12.11 -17.88 7.59
C LEU A 18 -12.18 -16.49 8.24
N SER A 19 -11.66 -15.46 7.58
CA SER A 19 -11.70 -14.09 8.09
C SER A 19 -13.13 -13.54 8.11
N TRP A 20 -13.97 -13.91 7.13
CA TRP A 20 -15.39 -13.57 7.17
C TRP A 20 -16.13 -14.25 8.32
N LEU A 21 -15.84 -15.53 8.59
CA LEU A 21 -16.48 -16.28 9.68
C LEU A 21 -15.96 -15.86 11.06
N TYR A 22 -14.69 -15.50 11.15
CA TYR A 22 -14.00 -15.19 12.40
C TYR A 22 -13.18 -13.90 12.27
N PRO A 23 -13.85 -12.73 12.19
CA PRO A 23 -13.19 -11.44 12.28
C PRO A 23 -12.28 -11.36 13.51
N ALA A 24 -11.01 -11.04 13.32
CA ALA A 24 -10.07 -10.89 14.42
C ALA A 24 -8.97 -9.90 14.08
N TYR A 25 -8.26 -9.42 15.10
CA TYR A 25 -7.11 -8.54 14.89
C TYR A 25 -6.06 -9.18 13.96
N TRP A 26 -5.76 -10.47 14.12
CA TRP A 26 -4.73 -11.14 13.32
C TRP A 26 -5.06 -11.29 11.82
N ASN A 27 -6.28 -10.96 11.37
CA ASN A 27 -6.68 -10.98 9.95
C ASN A 27 -7.23 -9.63 9.46
N TRP A 28 -6.77 -8.52 10.05
CA TRP A 28 -7.27 -7.18 9.75
C TRP A 28 -7.20 -6.78 8.27
N ALA A 29 -6.30 -7.37 7.47
CA ALA A 29 -6.19 -7.12 6.03
C ALA A 29 -7.43 -7.60 5.26
N VAL A 30 -8.09 -8.64 5.76
CA VAL A 30 -9.19 -9.33 5.07
C VAL A 30 -10.54 -8.97 5.67
N MET A 31 -10.61 -8.39 6.87
CA MET A 31 -11.87 -7.87 7.45
C MET A 31 -12.71 -7.00 6.50
N PRO A 32 -12.15 -6.15 5.60
CA PRO A 32 -12.98 -5.39 4.65
C PRO A 32 -13.89 -6.26 3.79
N VAL A 33 -13.52 -7.54 3.59
CA VAL A 33 -14.28 -8.53 2.83
C VAL A 33 -15.66 -8.80 3.46
N GLU A 34 -15.85 -8.55 4.77
CA GLU A 34 -17.15 -8.65 5.45
C GLU A 34 -18.22 -7.72 4.86
N ILE A 35 -17.83 -6.53 4.39
CA ILE A 35 -18.80 -5.52 3.89
C ILE A 35 -19.52 -6.01 2.62
N ILE A 36 -18.81 -6.74 1.76
CA ILE A 36 -19.29 -7.13 0.43
C ILE A 36 -19.45 -8.65 0.34
N PHE A 37 -19.32 -9.39 1.46
CA PHE A 37 -19.19 -10.85 1.38
C PHE A 37 -20.34 -11.57 0.68
N PRO A 38 -21.64 -11.21 0.90
CA PRO A 38 -22.73 -11.90 0.20
C PRO A 38 -22.59 -11.86 -1.32
N SER A 39 -22.11 -10.75 -1.90
CA SER A 39 -21.84 -10.64 -3.34
C SER A 39 -20.47 -11.19 -3.75
N ASN A 40 -19.48 -11.18 -2.85
CA ASN A 40 -18.13 -11.68 -3.13
C ASN A 40 -17.99 -13.21 -3.01
N ILE A 41 -18.89 -13.93 -2.32
CA ILE A 41 -18.88 -15.41 -2.27
C ILE A 41 -18.90 -16.01 -3.68
N VAL A 42 -19.71 -15.43 -4.58
CA VAL A 42 -19.81 -15.91 -5.97
C VAL A 42 -18.48 -15.75 -6.70
N LEU A 43 -17.84 -14.59 -6.56
CA LEU A 43 -16.52 -14.34 -7.14
C LEU A 43 -15.45 -15.25 -6.54
N LEU A 44 -15.51 -15.49 -5.23
CA LEU A 44 -14.58 -16.37 -4.53
C LEU A 44 -14.73 -17.82 -4.99
N ALA A 45 -15.97 -18.32 -5.08
CA ALA A 45 -16.28 -19.64 -5.62
C ALA A 45 -15.81 -19.76 -7.08
N LEU A 46 -16.04 -18.71 -7.89
CA LEU A 46 -15.54 -18.64 -9.26
C LEU A 46 -14.00 -18.73 -9.30
N ALA A 47 -13.27 -17.99 -8.48
CA ALA A 47 -11.81 -18.05 -8.41
C ALA A 47 -11.32 -19.47 -8.08
N VAL A 48 -11.94 -20.15 -7.12
CA VAL A 48 -11.63 -21.53 -6.73
C VAL A 48 -11.91 -22.50 -7.89
N ILE A 49 -13.09 -22.42 -8.52
CA ILE A 49 -13.46 -23.26 -9.66
C ILE A 49 -12.47 -23.08 -10.81
N LEU A 50 -12.12 -21.84 -11.16
CA LEU A 50 -11.18 -21.55 -12.24
C LEU A 50 -9.75 -22.03 -11.92
N ALA A 51 -9.35 -22.01 -10.65
CA ALA A 51 -8.05 -22.55 -10.21
C ALA A 51 -7.99 -24.08 -10.33
N ILE A 52 -9.10 -24.77 -10.03
CA ILE A 52 -9.25 -26.23 -10.09
C ILE A 52 -9.42 -26.71 -11.55
N ILE A 53 -10.14 -25.93 -12.38
CA ILE A 53 -10.48 -26.26 -13.77
C ILE A 53 -9.79 -25.27 -14.75
N PRO A 54 -8.48 -25.48 -15.05
CA PRO A 54 -7.68 -24.62 -15.94
C PRO A 54 -8.25 -24.34 -17.32
N ARG A 55 -9.10 -25.24 -17.82
CA ARG A 55 -9.71 -25.09 -19.15
C ARG A 55 -10.65 -23.90 -19.16
N LEU A 56 -11.45 -23.72 -18.11
CA LEU A 56 -12.36 -22.58 -17.97
C LEU A 56 -11.59 -21.27 -17.84
N GLY A 57 -10.53 -21.26 -17.02
CA GLY A 57 -9.66 -20.10 -16.88
C GLY A 57 -9.05 -19.65 -18.22
N ARG A 58 -8.63 -20.59 -19.08
CA ARG A 58 -8.13 -20.28 -20.43
C ARG A 58 -9.20 -19.72 -21.36
N ILE A 59 -10.37 -20.33 -21.40
CA ILE A 59 -11.48 -19.84 -22.25
C ILE A 59 -11.82 -18.39 -21.88
N LEU A 60 -11.94 -18.10 -20.60
CA LEU A 60 -12.24 -16.76 -20.11
C LEU A 60 -11.09 -15.77 -20.40
N LEU A 61 -9.84 -16.21 -20.20
CA LEU A 61 -8.66 -15.42 -20.55
C LEU A 61 -8.64 -15.04 -22.04
N ASP A 62 -8.90 -16.01 -22.93
CA ASP A 62 -8.90 -15.78 -24.38
C ASP A 62 -10.04 -14.84 -24.78
N LEU A 63 -11.25 -15.04 -24.23
CA LEU A 63 -12.40 -14.17 -24.47
C LEU A 63 -12.11 -12.72 -24.07
N LEU A 64 -11.62 -12.51 -22.84
CA LEU A 64 -11.32 -11.17 -22.31
C LEU A 64 -10.15 -10.52 -23.06
N SER A 65 -9.11 -11.30 -23.38
CA SER A 65 -7.95 -10.80 -24.12
C SER A 65 -8.33 -10.34 -25.52
N ASN A 66 -9.15 -11.12 -26.24
CA ASN A 66 -9.61 -10.76 -27.59
C ASN A 66 -10.50 -9.52 -27.58
N ALA A 67 -11.42 -9.42 -26.60
CA ALA A 67 -12.27 -8.23 -26.44
C ALA A 67 -11.43 -6.98 -26.17
N TRP A 68 -10.41 -7.11 -25.32
CA TRP A 68 -9.53 -6.01 -24.99
C TRP A 68 -8.60 -5.61 -26.15
N GLU A 69 -8.10 -6.59 -26.91
CA GLU A 69 -7.32 -6.35 -28.12
C GLU A 69 -8.13 -5.59 -29.17
N ALA A 70 -9.40 -5.95 -29.37
CA ALA A 70 -10.33 -5.21 -30.21
C ALA A 70 -10.54 -3.76 -29.70
N ALA A 71 -10.66 -3.56 -28.39
CA ALA A 71 -10.81 -2.23 -27.80
C ALA A 71 -9.53 -1.38 -27.98
N LEU A 72 -8.34 -1.94 -27.71
CA LEU A 72 -7.08 -1.22 -27.82
C LEU A 72 -6.65 -0.99 -29.27
N SER A 73 -6.93 -1.90 -30.19
CA SER A 73 -6.70 -1.67 -31.63
C SER A 73 -7.57 -0.53 -32.14
N LYS A 74 -8.85 -0.49 -31.75
CA LYS A 74 -9.74 0.64 -32.02
C LYS A 74 -9.23 1.93 -31.39
N MET A 75 -8.73 1.89 -30.15
CA MET A 75 -8.14 3.05 -29.48
C MET A 75 -6.83 3.51 -30.12
N ALA A 76 -6.05 2.60 -30.71
CA ALA A 76 -4.80 2.90 -31.38
C ALA A 76 -4.99 3.67 -32.70
N SER A 77 -6.12 3.46 -33.38
CA SER A 77 -6.50 4.21 -34.58
C SER A 77 -7.21 5.53 -34.30
N MET A 78 -7.54 5.83 -33.04
CA MET A 78 -8.15 7.10 -32.66
C MET A 78 -7.15 8.27 -32.75
N PRO A 79 -7.63 9.51 -32.98
CA PRO A 79 -6.79 10.70 -32.90
C PRO A 79 -6.04 10.79 -31.56
N GLY A 80 -4.82 11.32 -31.58
CA GLY A 80 -3.95 11.38 -30.40
C GLY A 80 -4.61 12.04 -29.18
N ILE A 81 -5.43 13.07 -29.40
CA ILE A 81 -6.18 13.75 -28.34
C ILE A 81 -7.21 12.83 -27.68
N VAL A 82 -7.94 12.02 -28.45
CA VAL A 82 -8.95 11.09 -27.93
C VAL A 82 -8.26 10.00 -27.11
N LYS A 83 -7.14 9.46 -27.60
CA LYS A 83 -6.35 8.48 -26.87
C LYS A 83 -5.83 9.04 -25.55
N LEU A 84 -5.31 10.27 -25.56
CA LEU A 84 -4.87 10.94 -24.34
C LEU A 84 -6.04 11.12 -23.36
N SER A 85 -7.19 11.60 -23.84
CA SER A 85 -8.40 11.74 -23.04
C SER A 85 -8.84 10.42 -22.41
N LEU A 86 -8.75 9.29 -23.12
CA LEU A 86 -9.11 7.98 -22.53
C LEU A 86 -8.14 7.56 -21.42
N TRP A 87 -6.83 7.80 -21.58
CA TRP A 87 -5.83 7.51 -20.54
C TRP A 87 -5.92 8.43 -19.31
N VAL A 88 -6.57 9.59 -19.44
CA VAL A 88 -6.75 10.54 -18.33
C VAL A 88 -8.13 10.40 -17.69
N ILE A 89 -9.20 10.48 -18.49
CA ILE A 89 -10.58 10.55 -18.01
C ILE A 89 -11.02 9.22 -17.40
N ILE A 90 -10.73 8.08 -18.02
CA ILE A 90 -11.21 6.78 -17.50
C ILE A 90 -10.62 6.50 -16.11
N PRO A 91 -9.29 6.57 -15.89
CA PRO A 91 -8.73 6.36 -14.56
C PRO A 91 -9.17 7.44 -13.56
N ALA A 92 -9.26 8.70 -13.97
CA ALA A 92 -9.73 9.78 -13.10
C ALA A 92 -11.16 9.54 -12.61
N VAL A 93 -12.08 9.22 -13.52
CA VAL A 93 -13.48 8.88 -13.18
C VAL A 93 -13.51 7.64 -12.31
N PHE A 94 -12.75 6.61 -12.65
CA PHE A 94 -12.67 5.39 -11.85
C PHE A 94 -12.27 5.69 -10.40
N PHE A 95 -11.13 6.35 -10.15
CA PHE A 95 -10.67 6.67 -8.79
C PHE A 95 -11.57 7.67 -8.07
N TYR A 96 -12.21 8.60 -8.79
CA TYR A 96 -13.19 9.51 -8.22
C TYR A 96 -14.44 8.78 -7.70
N LEU A 97 -14.94 7.81 -8.46
CA LEU A 97 -16.15 7.05 -8.09
C LEU A 97 -15.94 6.19 -6.84
N ILE A 98 -14.72 5.71 -6.60
CA ILE A 98 -14.38 4.89 -5.44
C ILE A 98 -13.65 5.68 -4.33
N ARG A 99 -13.72 7.02 -4.36
CA ARG A 99 -12.95 7.87 -3.46
C ARG A 99 -13.20 7.55 -1.99
N SER A 100 -12.13 7.49 -1.21
CA SER A 100 -12.15 7.41 0.24
C SER A 100 -12.88 8.63 0.80
N GLN A 101 -13.73 8.37 1.77
CA GLN A 101 -14.34 9.39 2.63
C GLN A 101 -13.82 9.29 4.05
N SER A 102 -12.91 8.34 4.32
CA SER A 102 -12.36 8.11 5.62
C SER A 102 -11.00 8.79 5.78
N LEU A 103 -10.85 9.54 6.85
CA LEU A 103 -9.62 10.21 7.28
C LEU A 103 -8.92 9.47 8.43
N ILE A 104 -9.53 8.39 8.94
CA ILE A 104 -9.01 7.63 10.09
C ILE A 104 -7.79 6.77 9.72
N LEU A 105 -7.60 6.47 8.43
CA LEU A 105 -6.42 5.76 7.96
C LEU A 105 -5.27 6.77 7.81
N GLY A 106 -4.11 6.43 8.36
CA GLY A 106 -2.96 7.32 8.40
C GLY A 106 -3.17 8.60 9.22
N ASP A 107 -2.51 9.66 8.78
CA ASP A 107 -2.41 11.01 9.35
C ASP A 107 -3.37 12.01 8.69
N GLY A 108 -4.42 11.55 7.99
CA GLY A 108 -5.31 12.40 7.18
C GLY A 108 -5.80 13.66 7.91
N GLU A 109 -6.35 13.53 9.12
CA GLU A 109 -6.83 14.67 9.93
C GLU A 109 -5.71 15.69 10.24
N LEU A 110 -4.51 15.21 10.59
CA LEU A 110 -3.35 16.06 10.88
C LEU A 110 -2.89 16.80 9.63
N ILE A 111 -2.86 16.12 8.48
CA ILE A 111 -2.48 16.72 7.20
C ILE A 111 -3.45 17.84 6.83
N LEU A 112 -4.76 17.61 6.95
CA LEU A 112 -5.77 18.62 6.63
C LEU A 112 -5.70 19.83 7.55
N GLY A 113 -5.53 19.62 8.86
CA GLY A 113 -5.35 20.70 9.84
C GLY A 113 -4.18 21.61 9.47
N ARG A 114 -3.01 21.00 9.19
CA ARG A 114 -1.81 21.75 8.79
C ARG A 114 -1.98 22.54 7.49
N ILE A 115 -2.72 22.01 6.51
CA ILE A 115 -3.01 22.73 5.27
C ILE A 115 -3.80 24.01 5.56
N VAL A 116 -4.83 23.91 6.41
CA VAL A 116 -5.67 25.07 6.79
C VAL A 116 -4.87 26.07 7.62
N GLU A 117 -3.98 25.60 8.49
CA GLU A 117 -3.12 26.45 9.33
C GLU A 117 -1.93 27.05 8.55
N GLY A 118 -1.70 26.63 7.30
CA GLY A 118 -0.55 27.06 6.51
C GLY A 118 0.78 26.48 7.00
N GLU A 119 0.74 25.38 7.74
CA GLU A 119 1.92 24.70 8.29
C GLU A 119 2.52 23.69 7.30
N LEU A 120 3.80 23.35 7.53
CA LEU A 120 4.46 22.30 6.78
C LEU A 120 3.90 20.91 7.14
N ILE A 121 3.33 20.22 6.14
CA ILE A 121 2.73 18.89 6.32
C ILE A 121 3.74 17.87 6.86
N SER A 122 4.91 17.74 6.24
CA SER A 122 5.92 16.77 6.68
C SER A 122 7.32 17.11 6.18
N SER A 123 8.30 17.06 7.08
CA SER A 123 9.72 17.21 6.71
C SER A 123 10.24 16.03 5.88
N THR A 124 9.63 14.85 6.01
CA THR A 124 10.02 13.66 5.22
C THR A 124 9.41 13.63 3.83
N ALA A 125 8.47 14.52 3.55
CA ALA A 125 7.84 14.74 2.25
C ALA A 125 7.88 16.23 1.89
N PHE A 126 9.08 16.82 1.92
CA PHE A 126 9.28 18.27 1.77
C PHE A 126 8.70 18.81 0.47
N GLY A 127 9.06 18.23 -0.68
CA GLY A 127 8.58 18.70 -1.99
C GLY A 127 7.06 18.57 -2.14
N TYR A 128 6.48 17.51 -1.56
CA TYR A 128 5.04 17.36 -1.51
C TYR A 128 4.39 18.46 -0.67
N SER A 129 4.94 18.74 0.53
CA SER A 129 4.45 19.80 1.41
C SER A 129 4.48 21.16 0.71
N GLN A 130 5.57 21.49 0.01
CA GLN A 130 5.67 22.75 -0.76
C GLN A 130 4.63 22.84 -1.87
N LEU A 131 4.40 21.74 -2.60
CA LEU A 131 3.37 21.70 -3.64
C LEU A 131 1.97 21.93 -3.06
N VAL A 132 1.63 21.24 -1.96
CA VAL A 132 0.31 21.38 -1.34
C VAL A 132 0.13 22.79 -0.77
N SER A 133 1.13 23.36 -0.09
CA SER A 133 1.06 24.74 0.42
C SER A 133 0.87 25.76 -0.72
N LEU A 134 1.61 25.63 -1.83
CA LEU A 134 1.44 26.49 -3.00
C LEU A 134 0.02 26.39 -3.58
N LEU A 135 -0.51 25.18 -3.70
CA LEU A 135 -1.86 24.98 -4.22
C LEU A 135 -2.92 25.49 -3.23
N ALA A 136 -2.71 25.30 -1.93
CA ALA A 136 -3.60 25.79 -0.89
C ALA A 136 -3.69 27.32 -0.91
N GLU A 137 -2.56 28.00 -1.07
CA GLU A 137 -2.49 29.46 -1.24
C GLU A 137 -3.18 29.90 -2.54
N LEU A 138 -2.86 29.24 -3.67
CA LEU A 138 -3.43 29.58 -4.98
C LEU A 138 -4.95 29.43 -5.01
N PHE A 139 -5.49 28.40 -4.36
CA PHE A 139 -6.93 28.14 -4.29
C PHE A 139 -7.63 28.76 -3.08
N ARG A 140 -6.90 29.48 -2.21
CA ARG A 140 -7.40 30.09 -0.97
C ARG A 140 -8.18 29.08 -0.11
N ILE A 141 -7.52 27.98 0.24
CA ILE A 141 -8.08 26.94 1.08
C ILE A 141 -8.20 27.46 2.51
N GLU A 142 -9.43 27.59 3.02
CA GLU A 142 -9.73 28.18 4.33
C GLU A 142 -10.36 27.18 5.32
N ASN A 143 -10.72 25.98 4.87
CA ASN A 143 -11.37 24.97 5.71
C ASN A 143 -11.00 23.53 5.32
N LEU A 144 -11.35 22.59 6.23
CA LEU A 144 -11.00 21.17 6.11
C LEU A 144 -11.62 20.51 4.87
N ASP A 145 -12.84 20.87 4.49
CA ASP A 145 -13.50 20.29 3.31
C ASP A 145 -12.79 20.67 2.01
N GLN A 146 -12.36 21.93 1.89
CA GLN A 146 -11.57 22.40 0.77
C GLN A 146 -10.20 21.71 0.73
N ALA A 147 -9.53 21.57 1.87
CA ALA A 147 -8.26 20.85 1.98
C ALA A 147 -8.42 19.36 1.58
N ALA A 148 -9.48 18.69 2.05
CA ALA A 148 -9.79 17.30 1.72
C ALA A 148 -10.00 17.12 0.21
N ASN A 149 -10.74 18.04 -0.42
CA ASN A 149 -10.97 18.01 -1.87
C ASN A 149 -9.68 18.25 -2.67
N LEU A 150 -8.81 19.18 -2.22
CA LEU A 150 -7.50 19.41 -2.83
C LEU A 150 -6.64 18.13 -2.78
N MET A 151 -6.54 17.52 -1.61
CA MET A 151 -5.77 16.29 -1.38
C MET A 151 -6.33 15.13 -2.20
N ALA A 152 -7.65 14.99 -2.25
CA ALA A 152 -8.30 13.96 -3.04
C ALA A 152 -8.04 14.13 -4.54
N ALA A 153 -8.09 15.37 -5.05
CA ALA A 153 -7.76 15.66 -6.44
C ALA A 153 -6.30 15.32 -6.77
N LEU A 154 -5.35 15.67 -5.90
CA LEU A 154 -3.93 15.33 -6.06
C LEU A 154 -3.72 13.80 -6.08
N SER A 155 -4.37 13.08 -5.16
CA SER A 155 -4.37 11.62 -5.12
C SER A 155 -4.87 11.01 -6.44
N ILE A 156 -5.97 11.52 -6.99
CA ILE A 156 -6.55 11.02 -8.26
C ILE A 156 -5.62 11.32 -9.44
N ILE A 157 -5.02 12.52 -9.51
CA ILE A 157 -4.03 12.88 -10.54
C ILE A 157 -2.85 11.92 -10.48
N CYS A 158 -2.36 11.60 -9.28
CA CYS A 158 -1.30 10.61 -9.08
C CYS A 158 -1.73 9.22 -9.58
N GLY A 159 -3.00 8.84 -9.39
CA GLY A 159 -3.58 7.61 -9.94
C GLY A 159 -3.60 7.53 -11.46
N VAL A 160 -3.89 8.65 -12.12
CA VAL A 160 -3.83 8.74 -13.60
C VAL A 160 -2.39 8.54 -14.09
N VAL A 161 -1.44 9.25 -13.48
CA VAL A 161 -0.01 9.12 -13.79
C VAL A 161 0.45 7.68 -13.56
N TYR A 162 0.08 7.10 -12.40
CA TYR A 162 0.37 5.73 -12.05
C TYR A 162 -0.13 4.74 -13.11
N THR A 163 -1.41 4.84 -13.48
CA THR A 163 -2.05 3.95 -14.45
C THR A 163 -1.36 4.02 -15.82
N TYR A 164 -1.05 5.22 -16.29
CA TYR A 164 -0.36 5.43 -17.56
C TYR A 164 1.05 4.81 -17.56
N PHE A 165 1.87 5.14 -16.56
CA PHE A 165 3.25 4.64 -16.49
C PHE A 165 3.33 3.16 -16.13
N LEU A 166 2.36 2.62 -15.39
CA LEU A 166 2.26 1.17 -15.15
C LEU A 166 2.03 0.41 -16.47
N TYR A 167 1.09 0.87 -17.30
CA TYR A 167 0.85 0.26 -18.61
C TYR A 167 2.07 0.38 -19.53
N LYS A 168 2.72 1.55 -19.55
CA LYS A 168 3.95 1.77 -20.31
C LYS A 168 5.07 0.83 -19.85
N THR A 169 5.26 0.68 -18.55
CA THR A 169 6.24 -0.25 -17.97
C THR A 169 5.93 -1.69 -18.35
N ALA A 170 4.68 -2.12 -18.22
CA ALA A 170 4.23 -3.44 -18.67
C ALA A 170 4.55 -3.67 -20.16
N SER A 171 4.40 -2.64 -21.00
CA SER A 171 4.67 -2.73 -22.44
C SER A 171 6.15 -2.86 -22.79
N LEU A 172 7.03 -2.35 -21.94
CA LEU A 172 8.46 -2.53 -22.11
C LEU A 172 8.92 -3.91 -21.64
N LEU A 173 8.37 -4.39 -20.53
CA LEU A 173 8.69 -5.66 -19.89
C LEU A 173 8.17 -6.88 -20.67
N VAL A 174 6.99 -6.77 -21.29
CA VAL A 174 6.31 -7.90 -21.92
C VAL A 174 5.94 -7.57 -23.38
N GLU A 175 6.51 -8.34 -24.30
CA GLU A 175 6.24 -8.24 -25.74
C GLU A 175 4.82 -8.70 -26.09
N ASP A 176 4.40 -9.84 -25.54
CA ASP A 176 3.07 -10.40 -25.76
C ASP A 176 1.99 -9.49 -25.20
N PHE A 177 1.05 -9.09 -26.05
CA PHE A 177 0.01 -8.13 -25.70
C PHE A 177 -0.91 -8.64 -24.59
N ARG A 178 -1.29 -9.92 -24.63
CA ARG A 178 -2.19 -10.51 -23.63
C ARG A 178 -1.52 -10.47 -22.27
N MET A 179 -0.27 -10.93 -22.18
CA MET A 179 0.47 -10.93 -20.93
C MET A 179 0.80 -9.56 -20.39
N ARG A 180 1.03 -8.58 -21.27
CA ARG A 180 1.14 -7.18 -20.89
C ARG A 180 -0.12 -6.67 -20.23
N LEU A 181 -1.29 -6.94 -20.83
CA LEU A 181 -2.57 -6.56 -20.26
C LEU A 181 -2.78 -7.17 -18.88
N TRP A 182 -2.54 -8.47 -18.74
CA TRP A 182 -2.73 -9.15 -17.48
C TRP A 182 -1.77 -8.68 -16.39
N LEU A 183 -0.50 -8.44 -16.73
CA LEU A 183 0.46 -7.80 -15.81
C LEU A 183 -0.07 -6.44 -15.34
N PHE A 184 -0.55 -5.62 -16.27
CA PHE A 184 -1.11 -4.30 -15.96
C PHE A 184 -2.32 -4.41 -15.04
N LEU A 185 -3.32 -5.24 -15.37
CA LEU A 185 -4.56 -5.36 -14.59
C LEU A 185 -4.31 -5.94 -13.19
N ILE A 186 -3.45 -6.96 -13.08
CA ILE A 186 -3.16 -7.61 -11.80
C ILE A 186 -2.50 -6.62 -10.82
N VAL A 187 -1.60 -5.77 -11.31
CA VAL A 187 -0.93 -4.74 -10.49
C VAL A 187 -1.84 -3.52 -10.26
N LEU A 188 -2.64 -3.12 -11.26
CA LEU A 188 -3.60 -2.02 -11.15
C LEU A 188 -4.69 -2.32 -10.11
N PHE A 189 -5.18 -3.55 -10.02
CA PHE A 189 -6.19 -3.94 -9.03
C PHE A 189 -5.57 -4.56 -7.78
N SER A 190 -4.33 -4.22 -7.47
CA SER A 190 -3.73 -4.50 -6.15
C SER A 190 -4.25 -3.51 -5.10
N GLY A 191 -4.13 -3.83 -3.81
CA GLY A 191 -4.56 -2.94 -2.73
C GLY A 191 -3.82 -1.60 -2.70
N LEU A 192 -2.60 -1.55 -3.24
CA LEU A 192 -1.83 -0.32 -3.38
C LEU A 192 -2.61 0.76 -4.14
N SER A 193 -3.41 0.40 -5.15
CA SER A 193 -4.14 1.38 -5.95
C SER A 193 -5.27 2.10 -5.21
N VAL A 194 -5.66 1.62 -4.03
CA VAL A 194 -6.67 2.30 -3.20
C VAL A 194 -6.16 3.67 -2.74
N ILE A 195 -4.85 3.86 -2.60
CA ILE A 195 -4.28 5.17 -2.24
C ILE A 195 -4.56 6.26 -3.29
N PHE A 196 -4.95 5.90 -4.51
CA PHE A 196 -5.26 6.90 -5.55
C PHE A 196 -6.72 7.36 -5.51
N ALA A 197 -7.56 6.64 -4.77
CA ALA A 197 -8.97 6.94 -4.62
C ALA A 197 -9.19 8.02 -3.56
N GLY A 198 -8.73 9.24 -3.82
CA GLY A 198 -8.94 10.38 -2.93
C GLY A 198 -8.35 10.24 -1.52
N TYR A 199 -7.29 9.47 -1.36
CA TYR A 199 -6.70 9.14 -0.07
C TYR A 199 -5.83 10.30 0.43
N VAL A 200 -6.08 10.78 1.65
CA VAL A 200 -5.47 12.01 2.19
C VAL A 200 -4.14 11.67 2.86
N GLU A 201 -3.12 11.47 2.04
CA GLU A 201 -1.78 11.09 2.48
C GLU A 201 -0.70 11.60 1.55
N THR A 202 0.56 11.50 1.97
CA THR A 202 1.72 11.87 1.14
C THR A 202 2.16 10.77 0.17
N TYR A 203 1.69 9.53 0.35
CA TYR A 203 2.12 8.37 -0.43
C TYR A 203 1.60 8.29 -1.89
N PRO A 204 0.46 8.89 -2.29
CA PRO A 204 0.04 8.84 -3.70
C PRO A 204 1.08 9.42 -4.67
N ILE A 205 1.71 10.55 -4.33
CA ILE A 205 2.77 11.14 -5.17
C ILE A 205 4.02 10.27 -5.19
N LEU A 206 4.37 9.67 -4.05
CA LEU A 206 5.50 8.75 -3.92
C LEU A 206 5.34 7.58 -4.90
N ILE A 207 4.18 6.91 -4.90
CA ILE A 207 3.96 5.73 -5.76
C ILE A 207 3.87 6.12 -7.25
N ALA A 208 3.30 7.30 -7.57
CA ALA A 208 3.30 7.82 -8.94
C ALA A 208 4.73 8.04 -9.46
N TRP A 209 5.59 8.68 -8.67
CA TRP A 209 7.01 8.85 -9.03
C TRP A 209 7.77 7.52 -9.04
N LEU A 210 7.40 6.57 -8.18
CA LEU A 210 8.05 5.28 -8.12
C LEU A 210 7.80 4.46 -9.40
N VAL A 211 6.59 4.52 -9.97
CA VAL A 211 6.33 3.87 -11.27
C VAL A 211 7.03 4.59 -12.43
N ILE A 212 7.20 5.91 -12.37
CA ILE A 212 8.02 6.66 -13.34
C ILE A 212 9.49 6.23 -13.24
N TYR A 213 10.01 6.06 -12.03
CA TYR A 213 11.35 5.53 -11.78
C TYR A 213 11.51 4.14 -12.41
N PHE A 214 10.61 3.20 -12.11
CA PHE A 214 10.68 1.85 -12.70
C PHE A 214 10.55 1.86 -14.22
N HIS A 215 9.67 2.70 -14.77
CA HIS A 215 9.55 2.88 -16.21
C HIS A 215 10.90 3.29 -16.83
N SER A 216 11.53 4.32 -16.29
CA SER A 216 12.80 4.87 -16.80
C SER A 216 13.97 3.88 -16.68
N VAL A 217 14.01 3.07 -15.61
CA VAL A 217 15.02 2.01 -15.48
C VAL A 217 14.82 0.94 -16.55
N VAL A 218 13.58 0.45 -16.73
CA VAL A 218 13.28 -0.57 -17.73
C VAL A 218 13.57 -0.04 -19.14
N GLU A 219 13.25 1.21 -19.41
CA GLU A 219 13.58 1.89 -20.67
C GLU A 219 15.09 1.97 -20.90
N SER A 220 15.85 2.39 -19.89
CA SER A 220 17.32 2.42 -19.93
C SER A 220 17.94 1.05 -20.18
N MET A 221 17.42 0.01 -19.54
CA MET A 221 17.86 -1.36 -19.76
C MET A 221 17.53 -1.84 -21.19
N LYS A 222 16.33 -1.55 -21.69
CA LYS A 222 15.85 -2.03 -23.00
C LYS A 222 16.53 -1.34 -24.17
N TYR A 223 16.58 0.00 -24.14
CA TYR A 223 17.12 0.81 -25.24
C TYR A 223 18.57 1.23 -25.03
N LYS A 224 19.21 0.75 -23.96
CA LYS A 224 20.58 1.12 -23.61
C LYS A 224 20.74 2.64 -23.43
N SER A 225 19.68 3.36 -23.04
CA SER A 225 19.73 4.80 -22.79
C SER A 225 20.52 5.13 -21.51
N SER A 226 20.76 6.42 -21.27
CA SER A 226 21.55 6.91 -20.15
C SER A 226 20.98 6.47 -18.80
N VAL A 227 21.84 5.95 -17.90
CA VAL A 227 21.45 5.61 -16.52
C VAL A 227 21.25 6.86 -15.65
N PHE A 228 21.66 8.03 -16.13
CA PHE A 228 21.48 9.29 -15.41
C PHE A 228 20.01 9.74 -15.36
N ILE A 229 19.19 9.29 -16.30
CA ILE A 229 17.74 9.57 -16.30
C ILE A 229 17.07 8.91 -15.08
N PRO A 230 17.13 7.58 -14.88
CA PRO A 230 16.56 6.96 -13.68
C PRO A 230 17.20 7.45 -12.38
N ALA A 231 18.51 7.76 -12.38
CA ALA A 231 19.17 8.34 -11.21
C ALA A 231 18.61 9.73 -10.87
N GLY A 232 18.41 10.60 -11.87
CA GLY A 232 17.80 11.92 -11.70
C GLY A 232 16.36 11.82 -11.20
N ILE A 233 15.58 10.87 -11.72
CA ILE A 233 14.22 10.60 -11.24
C ILE A 233 14.23 10.14 -9.78
N LEU A 234 15.18 9.30 -9.36
CA LEU A 234 15.31 8.91 -7.96
C LEU A 234 15.65 10.10 -7.06
N VAL A 235 16.54 11.01 -7.50
CA VAL A 235 16.86 12.24 -6.76
C VAL A 235 15.66 13.18 -6.66
N VAL A 236 14.91 13.37 -7.74
CA VAL A 236 13.65 14.12 -7.70
C VAL A 236 12.62 13.41 -6.82
N GLY A 237 12.58 12.08 -6.84
CA GLY A 237 11.79 11.26 -5.93
C GLY A 237 12.11 11.54 -4.46
N LEU A 238 13.38 11.67 -4.09
CA LEU A 238 13.80 12.03 -2.73
C LEU A 238 13.29 13.41 -2.29
N PHE A 239 13.20 14.36 -3.23
CA PHE A 239 12.57 15.65 -2.95
C PHE A 239 11.08 15.48 -2.60
N TRP A 240 10.36 14.59 -3.29
CA TRP A 240 8.96 14.31 -2.97
C TRP A 240 8.79 13.54 -1.67
N HIS A 241 9.61 12.52 -1.43
CA HIS A 241 9.56 11.73 -0.19
C HIS A 241 10.89 10.99 0.06
N ILE A 242 11.34 11.00 1.33
CA ILE A 242 12.54 10.28 1.79
C ILE A 242 12.51 8.76 1.51
N TRP A 243 11.34 8.15 1.29
CA TRP A 243 11.20 6.73 0.98
C TRP A 243 11.93 6.28 -0.28
N PHE A 244 12.24 7.21 -1.18
CA PHE A 244 13.12 6.92 -2.32
C PHE A 244 14.52 6.43 -1.91
N LEU A 245 14.96 6.70 -0.66
CA LEU A 245 16.19 6.16 -0.11
C LEU A 245 16.20 4.63 -0.14
N ALA A 246 15.06 3.97 0.07
CA ALA A 246 14.98 2.52 0.07
C ALA A 246 15.31 1.90 -1.31
N PHE A 247 15.24 2.69 -2.39
CA PHE A 247 15.51 2.25 -3.75
C PHE A 247 16.93 2.55 -4.24
N LEU A 248 17.78 3.20 -3.42
CA LEU A 248 19.16 3.51 -3.78
C LEU A 248 20.00 2.25 -4.16
N PRO A 249 19.87 1.09 -3.48
CA PRO A 249 20.52 -0.15 -3.91
C PRO A 249 20.20 -0.55 -5.36
N SER A 250 18.98 -0.28 -5.84
CA SER A 250 18.55 -0.65 -7.18
C SER A 250 19.23 0.18 -8.28
N ILE A 251 19.47 1.48 -8.03
CA ILE A 251 20.21 2.33 -8.97
C ILE A 251 21.71 2.03 -8.94
N LEU A 252 22.29 1.74 -7.76
CA LEU A 252 23.68 1.28 -7.63
C LEU A 252 23.91 0.00 -8.43
N TRP A 253 22.97 -0.95 -8.32
CA TRP A 253 23.00 -2.16 -9.13
C TRP A 253 22.91 -1.85 -10.63
N LEU A 254 22.01 -0.96 -11.07
CA LEU A 254 21.87 -0.60 -12.49
C LEU A 254 23.17 0.00 -13.05
N ILE A 255 23.76 0.96 -12.34
CA ILE A 255 25.03 1.61 -12.72
C ILE A 255 26.14 0.57 -12.82
N ASN A 256 26.29 -0.28 -11.80
CA ASN A 256 27.33 -1.30 -11.83
C ASN A 256 27.06 -2.36 -12.91
N HIS A 257 25.80 -2.74 -13.14
CA HIS A 257 25.44 -3.66 -14.20
C HIS A 257 25.82 -3.12 -15.59
N ARG A 258 25.66 -1.81 -15.80
CA ARG A 258 25.97 -1.14 -17.07
C ARG A 258 27.46 -0.97 -17.30
N TYR A 259 28.19 -0.46 -16.31
CA TYR A 259 29.57 -0.02 -16.48
C TYR A 259 30.61 -0.96 -15.87
N LYS A 260 30.18 -1.95 -15.08
CA LYS A 260 31.04 -2.93 -14.39
C LYS A 260 32.15 -2.26 -13.57
N LEU A 261 31.80 -1.19 -12.86
CA LEU A 261 32.75 -0.38 -12.08
C LEU A 261 33.37 -1.18 -10.94
N ILE A 262 32.59 -2.07 -10.31
CA ILE A 262 33.00 -2.87 -9.15
C ILE A 262 32.47 -4.31 -9.26
N PRO A 263 33.08 -5.28 -8.56
CA PRO A 263 32.53 -6.63 -8.49
C PRO A 263 31.12 -6.65 -7.88
N ASN A 264 30.23 -7.51 -8.38
CA ASN A 264 28.83 -7.57 -7.92
C ASN A 264 28.69 -7.82 -6.40
N PHE A 265 29.62 -8.56 -5.79
CA PHE A 265 29.59 -8.80 -4.34
C PHE A 265 29.86 -7.52 -3.52
N VAL A 266 30.66 -6.58 -4.06
CA VAL A 266 30.92 -5.29 -3.41
C VAL A 266 29.65 -4.43 -3.45
N THR A 267 28.95 -4.39 -4.58
CA THR A 267 27.63 -3.73 -4.66
C THR A 267 26.64 -4.30 -3.65
N PHE A 268 26.67 -5.62 -3.43
CA PHE A 268 25.85 -6.28 -2.41
C PHE A 268 26.21 -5.85 -1.00
N ILE A 269 27.50 -5.86 -0.64
CA ILE A 269 27.96 -5.40 0.68
C ILE A 269 27.57 -3.94 0.92
N ILE A 270 27.79 -3.05 -0.05
CA ILE A 270 27.43 -1.62 0.06
C ILE A 270 25.93 -1.47 0.33
N SER A 271 25.10 -2.20 -0.42
CA SER A 271 23.64 -2.15 -0.22
C SER A 271 23.21 -2.69 1.14
N VAL A 272 23.84 -3.75 1.65
CA VAL A 272 23.57 -4.27 3.01
C VAL A 272 23.97 -3.23 4.06
N LEU A 273 25.19 -2.69 3.98
CA LEU A 273 25.67 -1.67 4.91
C LEU A 273 24.79 -0.42 4.88
N TYR A 274 24.28 -0.04 3.71
CA TYR A 274 23.35 1.06 3.56
C TYR A 274 22.01 0.81 4.28
N ILE A 275 21.43 -0.39 4.17
CA ILE A 275 20.20 -0.74 4.90
C ILE A 275 20.45 -0.77 6.41
N VAL A 276 21.60 -1.29 6.85
CA VAL A 276 22.01 -1.23 8.26
C VAL A 276 22.16 0.23 8.72
N ALA A 277 22.70 1.11 7.88
CA ALA A 277 22.81 2.53 8.22
C ALA A 277 21.44 3.22 8.33
N ILE A 278 20.47 2.88 7.46
CA ILE A 278 19.08 3.37 7.60
C ILE A 278 18.48 2.89 8.92
N TYR A 279 18.65 1.60 9.25
CA TYR A 279 18.16 1.04 10.51
C TYR A 279 18.72 1.79 11.72
N ILE A 280 20.05 1.94 11.79
CA ILE A 280 20.72 2.65 12.89
C ILE A 280 20.29 4.12 12.94
N ALA A 281 20.18 4.82 11.80
CA ALA A 281 19.69 6.19 11.78
C ALA A 281 18.25 6.27 12.34
N GLY A 282 17.41 5.31 11.99
CA GLY A 282 16.03 5.22 12.49
C GLY A 282 15.91 5.07 14.00
N THR A 283 16.87 4.41 14.67
CA THR A 283 16.86 4.26 16.14
C THR A 283 17.20 5.57 16.86
N PHE A 284 17.89 6.50 16.19
CA PHE A 284 18.19 7.83 16.72
C PHE A 284 17.15 8.88 16.35
N ILE A 285 16.32 8.63 15.33
CA ILE A 285 15.27 9.55 14.90
C ILE A 285 13.97 9.18 15.61
N SER A 286 13.55 10.00 16.56
CA SER A 286 12.25 9.87 17.22
C SER A 286 11.20 10.78 16.61
N ARG A 287 9.99 10.27 16.37
CA ARG A 287 8.78 11.04 16.08
C ARG A 287 7.88 11.04 17.29
N SER A 288 7.66 12.21 17.89
CA SER A 288 6.83 12.35 19.12
C SER A 288 7.35 11.52 20.32
N GLY A 289 8.67 11.28 20.37
CA GLY A 289 9.31 10.43 21.38
C GLY A 289 9.26 8.92 21.09
N ILE A 290 8.67 8.50 19.96
CA ILE A 290 8.66 7.11 19.49
C ILE A 290 9.75 6.94 18.43
N GLN A 291 10.58 5.91 18.56
CA GLN A 291 11.63 5.64 17.57
C GLN A 291 11.02 5.32 16.21
N THR A 292 11.67 5.74 15.11
CA THR A 292 11.13 5.50 13.76
C THR A 292 11.27 4.03 13.36
N THR A 293 12.24 3.31 13.94
CA THR A 293 12.47 1.89 13.70
C THR A 293 12.17 1.06 14.94
N LEU A 294 11.74 -0.17 14.70
CA LEU A 294 11.48 -1.14 15.76
C LEU A 294 12.78 -1.59 16.43
N PRO A 295 12.77 -1.79 17.76
CA PRO A 295 13.91 -2.39 18.44
C PRO A 295 14.09 -3.85 18.00
N LEU A 296 15.32 -4.37 18.05
CA LEU A 296 15.59 -5.77 17.69
C LEU A 296 15.01 -6.78 18.70
N LEU A 297 14.91 -6.35 19.96
CA LEU A 297 14.49 -7.13 21.12
C LEU A 297 13.45 -6.30 21.91
N PRO A 298 12.58 -6.93 22.71
CA PRO A 298 11.69 -6.19 23.59
C PRO A 298 12.48 -5.38 24.62
N ASP A 299 11.94 -4.22 25.00
CA ASP A 299 12.49 -3.37 26.04
C ASP A 299 11.39 -2.85 26.99
N GLU A 300 11.73 -1.95 27.91
CA GLU A 300 10.80 -1.40 28.89
C GLU A 300 9.67 -0.55 28.26
N THR A 301 9.87 -0.08 27.02
CA THR A 301 8.97 0.84 26.33
C THR A 301 7.98 0.14 25.40
N THR A 302 8.28 -1.09 24.96
CA THR A 302 7.40 -1.83 24.04
C THR A 302 7.72 -3.33 23.97
N ASN A 303 6.65 -4.13 23.94
CA ASN A 303 6.70 -5.56 23.55
C ASN A 303 6.54 -5.77 22.03
N TYR A 304 6.33 -4.70 21.27
CA TYR A 304 6.25 -4.70 19.81
C TYR A 304 7.64 -4.40 19.23
N PHE A 305 8.41 -5.45 18.96
CA PHE A 305 9.77 -5.40 18.42
C PHE A 305 9.85 -6.09 17.06
N LEU A 306 10.98 -5.95 16.36
CA LEU A 306 11.15 -6.32 14.95
C LEU A 306 10.74 -7.77 14.60
N PHE A 307 10.91 -8.72 15.51
CA PHE A 307 10.54 -10.13 15.30
C PHE A 307 9.50 -10.62 16.31
N SER A 308 8.72 -9.70 16.92
CA SER A 308 7.61 -10.10 17.76
C SER A 308 6.55 -10.84 16.93
N PRO A 309 5.83 -11.82 17.50
CA PRO A 309 4.76 -12.50 16.79
C PRO A 309 3.70 -11.53 16.25
N THR A 310 3.41 -10.45 16.97
CA THR A 310 2.44 -9.41 16.57
C THR A 310 2.92 -8.66 15.33
N HIS A 311 4.18 -8.21 15.30
CA HIS A 311 4.73 -7.52 14.13
C HIS A 311 4.77 -8.45 12.90
N LEU A 312 5.12 -9.73 13.08
CA LEU A 312 5.08 -10.70 11.98
C LEU A 312 3.67 -10.92 11.42
N ILE A 313 2.65 -10.94 12.29
CA ILE A 313 1.24 -11.04 11.90
C ILE A 313 0.81 -9.77 11.15
N ASP A 314 1.16 -8.60 11.65
CA ASP A 314 0.86 -7.32 11.00
C ASP A 314 1.49 -7.25 9.61
N PHE A 315 2.76 -7.62 9.49
CA PHE A 315 3.45 -7.58 8.21
C PHE A 315 2.89 -8.63 7.22
N ALA A 316 2.45 -9.79 7.71
CA ALA A 316 1.70 -10.75 6.90
C ALA A 316 0.38 -10.17 6.39
N ASN A 317 -0.32 -9.40 7.22
CA ASN A 317 -1.52 -8.65 6.80
C ASN A 317 -1.18 -7.56 5.78
N VAL A 318 -0.07 -6.82 5.93
CA VAL A 318 0.40 -5.84 4.93
C VAL A 318 0.66 -6.50 3.57
N LEU A 319 1.26 -7.69 3.56
CA LEU A 319 1.45 -8.47 2.33
C LEU A 319 0.10 -8.84 1.69
N ILE A 320 -0.87 -9.26 2.50
CA ILE A 320 -2.19 -9.68 2.03
C ILE A 320 -2.99 -8.48 1.50
N ILE A 321 -3.03 -7.36 2.22
CA ILE A 321 -3.78 -6.17 1.82
C ILE A 321 -3.18 -5.55 0.57
N ALA A 322 -1.85 -5.50 0.45
CA ALA A 322 -1.20 -4.92 -0.71
C ALA A 322 -1.51 -5.74 -1.98
N GLY A 323 -1.53 -7.08 -1.91
CA GLY A 323 -1.79 -7.94 -3.05
C GLY A 323 -1.71 -9.41 -2.69
N PRO A 324 -2.83 -10.06 -2.33
CA PRO A 324 -2.83 -11.30 -1.55
C PRO A 324 -2.11 -12.45 -2.24
N VAL A 325 -2.31 -12.59 -3.55
CA VAL A 325 -1.63 -13.65 -4.32
C VAL A 325 -0.26 -13.21 -4.80
N LEU A 326 -0.11 -11.95 -5.22
CA LEU A 326 1.15 -11.46 -5.79
C LEU A 326 2.27 -11.42 -4.76
N ALA A 327 1.98 -10.98 -3.54
CA ALA A 327 2.94 -10.93 -2.46
C ALA A 327 3.47 -12.33 -2.13
N LEU A 328 2.57 -13.30 -1.95
CA LEU A 328 2.93 -14.68 -1.64
C LEU A 328 3.66 -15.37 -2.80
N LEU A 329 3.26 -15.08 -4.04
CA LEU A 329 3.96 -15.59 -5.21
C LEU A 329 5.37 -15.01 -5.31
N ALA A 330 5.53 -13.72 -5.08
CA ALA A 330 6.85 -13.10 -5.12
C ALA A 330 7.79 -13.73 -4.10
N LEU A 331 7.33 -13.91 -2.85
CA LEU A 331 8.07 -14.59 -1.79
C LEU A 331 8.41 -16.04 -2.17
N ALA A 332 7.45 -16.79 -2.70
CA ALA A 332 7.69 -18.14 -3.18
C ALA A 332 8.72 -18.18 -4.32
N PHE A 333 8.73 -17.18 -5.21
CA PHE A 333 9.64 -17.09 -6.35
C PHE A 333 11.07 -16.69 -5.98
N LEU A 334 11.30 -16.10 -4.79
CA LEU A 334 12.64 -15.87 -4.26
C LEU A 334 13.45 -17.19 -4.16
N PHE A 335 12.75 -18.30 -3.91
CA PHE A 335 13.34 -19.64 -3.80
C PHE A 335 13.59 -20.33 -5.15
N TYR A 336 13.38 -19.65 -6.28
CA TYR A 336 13.63 -20.19 -7.63
C TYR A 336 14.76 -19.44 -8.37
N PRO A 337 16.02 -19.55 -7.90
CA PRO A 337 17.16 -18.76 -8.40
C PRO A 337 17.47 -18.95 -9.89
N ALA A 338 17.14 -20.11 -10.45
CA ALA A 338 17.41 -20.41 -11.85
C ALA A 338 16.71 -19.44 -12.84
N VAL A 339 15.62 -18.79 -12.42
CA VAL A 339 14.81 -17.93 -13.29
C VAL A 339 15.38 -16.52 -13.34
N TYR A 340 15.48 -15.85 -12.18
CA TYR A 340 15.93 -14.47 -12.15
C TYR A 340 17.42 -14.33 -12.50
N LYS A 341 18.24 -15.38 -12.38
CA LYS A 341 19.63 -15.35 -12.88
C LYS A 341 19.74 -15.05 -14.37
N LYS A 342 18.73 -15.40 -15.18
CA LYS A 342 18.73 -15.19 -16.64
C LYS A 342 18.14 -13.84 -17.04
N SER A 343 17.16 -13.32 -16.28
CA SER A 343 16.51 -12.06 -16.60
C SER A 343 17.14 -10.90 -15.84
N HIS A 344 17.66 -9.92 -16.58
CA HIS A 344 18.19 -8.70 -16.00
C HIS A 344 17.09 -7.87 -15.31
N TYR A 345 15.87 -7.86 -15.87
CA TYR A 345 14.73 -7.15 -15.30
C TYR A 345 14.30 -7.76 -13.95
N LEU A 346 14.23 -9.09 -13.85
CA LEU A 346 13.92 -9.73 -12.57
C LEU A 346 14.98 -9.44 -11.51
N ARG A 347 16.27 -9.42 -11.87
CA ARG A 347 17.34 -9.01 -10.94
C ARG A 347 17.15 -7.57 -10.47
N PHE A 348 16.94 -6.63 -11.40
CA PHE A 348 16.67 -5.24 -11.04
C PHE A 348 15.52 -5.12 -10.02
N LEU A 349 14.40 -5.79 -10.30
CA LEU A 349 13.23 -5.75 -9.43
C LEU A 349 13.51 -6.35 -8.05
N LEU A 350 14.38 -7.36 -7.94
CA LEU A 350 14.84 -7.87 -6.64
C LEU A 350 15.69 -6.84 -5.88
N TRP A 351 16.58 -6.13 -6.58
CA TRP A 351 17.38 -5.05 -5.98
C TRP A 351 16.56 -3.83 -5.57
N ALA A 352 15.34 -3.69 -6.10
CA ALA A 352 14.37 -2.69 -5.63
C ALA A 352 13.49 -3.24 -4.50
N ALA A 353 12.94 -4.44 -4.66
CA ALA A 353 11.95 -5.01 -3.75
C ALA A 353 12.56 -5.41 -2.39
N VAL A 354 13.71 -6.08 -2.37
CA VAL A 354 14.29 -6.60 -1.11
C VAL A 354 14.71 -5.48 -0.17
N PRO A 355 15.45 -4.44 -0.62
CA PRO A 355 15.80 -3.33 0.27
C PRO A 355 14.57 -2.54 0.74
N ALA A 356 13.62 -2.26 -0.15
CA ALA A 356 12.37 -1.61 0.23
C ALA A 356 11.58 -2.42 1.26
N PHE A 357 11.49 -3.75 1.07
CA PHE A 357 10.84 -4.64 2.01
C PHE A 357 11.52 -4.60 3.38
N LEU A 358 12.86 -4.66 3.42
CA LEU A 358 13.60 -4.61 4.69
C LEU A 358 13.39 -3.29 5.41
N VAL A 359 13.41 -2.15 4.70
CA VAL A 359 13.14 -0.85 5.30
C VAL A 359 11.71 -0.78 5.84
N SER A 360 10.70 -1.21 5.07
CA SER A 360 9.31 -1.28 5.57
C SER A 360 9.15 -2.22 6.75
N PHE A 361 9.84 -3.36 6.77
CA PHE A 361 9.82 -4.29 7.88
C PHE A 361 10.47 -3.73 9.14
N MET A 362 11.38 -2.77 9.02
CA MET A 362 12.09 -2.18 10.16
C MET A 362 11.35 -1.00 10.79
N ILE A 363 10.35 -0.43 10.13
CA ILE A 363 9.68 0.79 10.58
C ILE A 363 8.61 0.46 11.61
N ASP A 364 8.56 1.27 12.66
CA ASP A 364 7.49 1.24 13.66
C ASP A 364 6.23 1.88 13.05
N PRO A 365 5.12 1.14 12.85
CA PRO A 365 3.86 1.71 12.41
C PRO A 365 3.20 2.39 13.59
N VAL A 366 3.65 3.61 13.86
CA VAL A 366 3.30 4.43 15.02
C VAL A 366 1.78 4.55 15.25
N LEU A 367 0.94 4.46 14.21
CA LEU A 367 -0.52 4.50 14.30
C LEU A 367 -1.17 3.09 14.35
N GLY A 368 -0.38 2.04 14.46
CA GLY A 368 -0.77 0.66 14.22
C GLY A 368 -0.72 0.29 12.74
N ALA A 369 -0.26 -0.93 12.45
CA ALA A 369 -0.13 -1.43 11.08
C ALA A 369 -1.43 -1.36 10.24
N PRO A 370 -2.66 -1.52 10.81
CA PRO A 370 -3.88 -1.33 10.04
C PRO A 370 -4.10 0.09 9.51
N ARG A 371 -3.56 1.11 10.19
CA ARG A 371 -3.66 2.52 9.78
C ARG A 371 -2.49 2.95 8.91
N ASP A 372 -1.28 2.46 9.19
CA ASP A 372 -0.04 2.74 8.45
C ASP A 372 0.28 1.69 7.36
N TRP A 373 -0.74 0.96 6.88
CA TRP A 373 -0.55 -0.12 5.90
C TRP A 373 0.08 0.38 4.59
N ASP A 374 -0.20 1.62 4.22
CA ASP A 374 0.28 2.33 3.03
C ASP A 374 1.79 2.60 3.12
N LEU A 375 2.25 3.12 4.26
CA LEU A 375 3.65 3.30 4.63
C LEU A 375 4.40 1.96 4.57
N LEU A 376 3.81 0.93 5.16
CA LEU A 376 4.42 -0.39 5.20
C LEU A 376 4.40 -1.09 3.83
N SER A 377 3.51 -0.74 2.91
CA SER A 377 3.34 -1.44 1.63
C SER A 377 4.18 -0.88 0.46
N ILE A 378 5.09 0.07 0.67
CA ILE A 378 5.85 0.73 -0.41
C ILE A 378 6.69 -0.26 -1.26
N TYR A 379 7.17 -1.35 -0.66
CA TYR A 379 7.89 -2.42 -1.37
C TYR A 379 7.01 -3.21 -2.35
N SER A 380 5.69 -3.08 -2.27
CA SER A 380 4.75 -3.91 -3.01
C SER A 380 4.83 -3.70 -4.52
N LEU A 381 5.06 -2.47 -4.99
CA LEU A 381 5.14 -2.20 -6.44
C LEU A 381 6.25 -2.99 -7.16
N PRO A 382 7.55 -2.91 -6.78
CA PRO A 382 8.57 -3.74 -7.44
C PRO A 382 8.34 -5.24 -7.20
N LEU A 383 7.78 -5.63 -6.06
CA LEU A 383 7.46 -7.01 -5.74
C LEU A 383 6.38 -7.58 -6.67
N PHE A 384 5.36 -6.80 -6.98
CA PHE A 384 4.26 -7.18 -7.87
C PHE A 384 4.70 -7.21 -9.32
N LEU A 385 5.51 -6.24 -9.75
CA LEU A 385 6.17 -6.27 -11.06
C LEU A 385 7.05 -7.51 -11.19
N PHE A 386 7.78 -7.89 -10.13
CA PHE A 386 8.62 -9.10 -10.11
C PHE A 386 7.77 -10.37 -10.29
N ALA A 387 6.72 -10.55 -9.47
CA ALA A 387 5.85 -11.72 -9.56
C ALA A 387 5.17 -11.81 -10.93
N ALA A 388 4.62 -10.71 -11.43
CA ALA A 388 3.91 -10.70 -12.71
C ALA A 388 4.86 -10.94 -13.90
N LEU A 389 6.06 -10.35 -13.89
CA LEU A 389 7.07 -10.60 -14.92
C LEU A 389 7.57 -12.06 -14.88
N PHE A 390 7.77 -12.61 -13.67
CA PHE A 390 8.17 -14.00 -13.51
C PHE A 390 7.13 -14.96 -14.11
N ILE A 391 5.84 -14.70 -13.88
CA ILE A 391 4.72 -15.43 -14.47
C ILE A 391 4.75 -15.31 -16.00
N ALA A 392 5.00 -14.11 -16.54
CA ALA A 392 5.07 -13.86 -17.98
C ALA A 392 6.23 -14.61 -18.66
N GLU A 393 7.44 -14.55 -18.10
CA GLU A 393 8.61 -15.23 -18.66
C GLU A 393 8.45 -16.76 -18.64
N LYS A 394 7.84 -17.32 -17.58
CA LYS A 394 7.56 -18.76 -17.52
C LYS A 394 6.36 -19.19 -18.33
N GLY A 395 5.34 -18.33 -18.46
CA GLY A 395 4.14 -18.56 -19.25
C GLY A 395 4.44 -18.93 -20.69
N LYS A 396 5.45 -18.29 -21.30
CA LYS A 396 5.94 -18.62 -22.66
C LYS A 396 6.26 -20.11 -22.83
N SER A 397 6.78 -20.76 -21.78
CA SER A 397 7.12 -22.20 -21.80
C SER A 397 6.01 -23.12 -21.30
N ALA A 398 5.00 -22.58 -20.61
CA ALA A 398 3.98 -23.36 -19.92
C ALA A 398 2.61 -22.71 -20.08
N SER A 399 1.93 -23.05 -21.18
CA SER A 399 0.57 -22.60 -21.51
C SER A 399 -0.46 -22.78 -20.38
N LYS A 400 -0.19 -23.71 -19.44
CA LYS A 400 -1.00 -23.95 -18.25
C LYS A 400 -0.92 -22.84 -17.18
N ILE A 401 0.10 -22.00 -17.17
CA ILE A 401 0.21 -20.89 -16.20
C ILE A 401 -0.85 -19.82 -16.49
N TYR A 402 -1.14 -19.59 -17.77
CA TYR A 402 -2.13 -18.60 -18.20
C TYR A 402 -3.53 -18.85 -17.64
N SER A 403 -3.88 -20.11 -17.35
CA SER A 403 -5.18 -20.42 -16.73
C SER A 403 -5.33 -19.89 -15.30
N LEU A 404 -4.23 -19.54 -14.64
CA LEU A 404 -4.21 -19.09 -13.24
C LEU A 404 -4.27 -17.56 -13.11
N ILE A 405 -4.11 -16.82 -14.20
CA ILE A 405 -4.17 -15.35 -14.23
C ILE A 405 -5.55 -14.84 -13.79
N ILE A 406 -6.63 -15.44 -14.30
CA ILE A 406 -7.98 -15.01 -13.96
C ILE A 406 -8.29 -15.23 -12.47
N PRO A 407 -8.05 -16.42 -11.87
CA PRO A 407 -8.17 -16.58 -10.42
C PRO A 407 -7.40 -15.54 -9.60
N ILE A 408 -6.15 -15.23 -9.99
CA ILE A 408 -5.31 -14.23 -9.31
C ILE A 408 -5.97 -12.85 -9.38
N LEU A 409 -6.44 -12.46 -10.58
CA LEU A 409 -7.11 -11.17 -10.78
C LEU A 409 -8.40 -11.08 -9.98
N ILE A 410 -9.21 -12.15 -9.92
CA ILE A 410 -10.45 -12.15 -9.14
C ILE A 410 -10.16 -11.96 -7.65
N LEU A 411 -9.15 -12.65 -7.09
CA LEU A 411 -8.78 -12.48 -5.68
C LEU A 411 -8.27 -11.07 -5.38
N ASN A 412 -7.48 -10.48 -6.29
CA ASN A 412 -7.05 -9.09 -6.18
C ASN A 412 -8.24 -8.13 -6.26
N LEU A 413 -9.19 -8.34 -7.18
CA LEU A 413 -10.41 -7.53 -7.30
C LEU A 413 -11.30 -7.62 -6.06
N ILE A 414 -11.44 -8.80 -5.45
CA ILE A 414 -12.18 -8.96 -4.18
C ILE A 414 -11.50 -8.12 -3.10
N GLN A 415 -10.18 -8.24 -2.93
CA GLN A 415 -9.44 -7.48 -1.92
C GLN A 415 -9.54 -5.96 -2.16
N PHE A 416 -9.23 -5.52 -3.38
CA PHE A 416 -9.27 -4.13 -3.80
C PHE A 416 -10.67 -3.52 -3.62
N SER A 417 -11.71 -4.17 -4.13
CA SER A 417 -13.08 -3.63 -4.04
C SER A 417 -13.60 -3.60 -2.61
N SER A 418 -13.28 -4.63 -1.81
CA SER A 418 -13.67 -4.69 -0.40
C SER A 418 -13.01 -3.58 0.41
N PHE A 419 -11.73 -3.33 0.19
CA PHE A 419 -11.00 -2.29 0.88
C PHE A 419 -11.41 -0.88 0.41
N ALA A 420 -11.61 -0.67 -0.89
CA ALA A 420 -12.14 0.59 -1.40
C ALA A 420 -13.54 0.89 -0.85
N ALA A 421 -14.47 -0.08 -0.85
CA ALA A 421 -15.83 0.14 -0.36
C ALA A 421 -15.91 0.40 1.16
N MET A 422 -15.00 -0.19 1.94
CA MET A 422 -14.81 0.14 3.36
C MET A 422 -14.45 1.62 3.51
N ASN A 423 -13.48 2.09 2.74
CA ASN A 423 -12.94 3.44 2.83
C ASN A 423 -13.87 4.51 2.24
N MET A 424 -14.77 4.13 1.33
CA MET A 424 -15.86 4.99 0.85
C MET A 424 -16.88 5.34 1.95
N GLN A 425 -16.87 4.65 3.09
CA GLN A 425 -17.81 4.84 4.19
C GLN A 425 -17.06 5.15 5.49
N SER A 426 -16.94 6.44 5.81
CA SER A 426 -16.18 6.92 6.97
C SER A 426 -16.58 6.21 8.28
N ALA A 427 -17.88 6.08 8.54
CA ALA A 427 -18.40 5.39 9.73
C ALA A 427 -17.94 3.92 9.82
N LYS A 428 -18.00 3.16 8.72
CA LYS A 428 -17.57 1.75 8.72
C LYS A 428 -16.07 1.60 8.92
N SER A 429 -15.29 2.48 8.28
CA SER A 429 -13.84 2.52 8.47
C SER A 429 -13.48 2.84 9.92
N LEU A 430 -14.17 3.81 10.53
CA LEU A 430 -14.01 4.17 11.93
C LEU A 430 -14.37 3.01 12.87
N ASP A 431 -15.51 2.37 12.65
CA ASP A 431 -15.95 1.24 13.48
C ASP A 431 -14.96 0.06 13.38
N ARG A 432 -14.42 -0.21 12.17
CA ARG A 432 -13.36 -1.20 11.97
C ARG A 432 -12.10 -0.83 12.75
N ILE A 433 -11.58 0.39 12.60
CA ILE A 433 -10.34 0.81 13.26
C ILE A 433 -10.51 0.83 14.78
N THR A 434 -11.65 1.29 15.28
CA THR A 434 -11.97 1.26 16.72
C THR A 434 -11.92 -0.17 17.25
N ARG A 435 -12.58 -1.11 16.56
CA ARG A 435 -12.55 -2.54 16.92
C ARG A 435 -11.13 -3.11 16.94
N LEU A 436 -10.32 -2.77 15.94
CA LEU A 436 -8.93 -3.23 15.84
C LEU A 436 -8.06 -2.64 16.96
N ALA A 437 -8.24 -1.36 17.27
CA ALA A 437 -7.48 -0.67 18.30
C ALA A 437 -7.65 -1.29 19.70
N HIS A 438 -8.76 -1.98 20.01
CA HIS A 438 -8.87 -2.67 21.31
C HIS A 438 -7.83 -3.80 21.47
N ALA A 439 -7.48 -4.48 20.39
CA ALA A 439 -6.57 -5.62 20.38
C ALA A 439 -5.16 -5.29 19.84
N ASP A 440 -4.99 -4.12 19.22
CA ASP A 440 -3.72 -3.70 18.63
C ASP A 440 -2.71 -3.30 19.73
N PRO A 441 -1.48 -3.83 19.72
CA PRO A 441 -0.42 -3.53 20.68
C PRO A 441 -0.08 -2.03 20.78
N HIS A 442 -0.21 -1.26 19.70
CA HIS A 442 0.08 0.19 19.71
C HIS A 442 -0.95 0.98 20.52
N TYR A 443 -2.08 0.38 20.83
CA TYR A 443 -3.17 0.94 21.64
C TYR A 443 -3.30 0.20 22.98
N GLN A 444 -2.17 -0.32 23.45
CA GLN A 444 -2.00 -0.88 24.79
C GLN A 444 -1.11 0.03 25.63
N ILE A 445 -1.20 -0.14 26.95
CA ILE A 445 -0.58 0.75 27.94
C ILE A 445 0.94 0.53 27.98
N ASP A 446 1.38 -0.68 27.65
CA ASP A 446 2.76 -1.10 27.55
C ASP A 446 3.46 -0.61 26.26
N TYR A 447 2.73 0.01 25.32
CA TYR A 447 3.33 0.68 24.17
C TYR A 447 3.53 2.18 24.45
N TYR A 448 4.79 2.55 24.74
CA TYR A 448 5.21 3.93 25.02
C TYR A 448 4.29 4.65 26.02
N GLU A 449 4.00 4.01 27.14
CA GLU A 449 3.19 4.57 28.25
C GLU A 449 1.78 4.99 27.79
N GLY A 450 1.17 4.23 26.88
CA GLY A 450 -0.19 4.45 26.41
C GLY A 450 -0.41 5.78 25.66
N ARG A 451 0.65 6.47 25.20
CA ARG A 451 0.54 7.76 24.50
C ARG A 451 -0.43 7.73 23.32
N ARG A 452 -0.45 6.61 22.59
CA ARG A 452 -1.31 6.43 21.41
C ARG A 452 -2.77 6.21 21.76
N ILE A 453 -3.05 5.47 22.85
CA ILE A 453 -4.41 5.31 23.37
C ILE A 453 -5.04 6.68 23.61
N ARG A 454 -4.30 7.58 24.27
CA ARG A 454 -4.76 8.93 24.59
C ARG A 454 -5.11 9.74 23.34
N ILE A 455 -4.19 9.80 22.39
CA ILE A 455 -4.41 10.54 21.13
C ILE A 455 -5.63 9.98 20.39
N PHE A 456 -5.78 8.65 20.36
CA PHE A 456 -6.90 8.00 19.69
C PHE A 456 -8.23 8.25 20.38
N ALA A 457 -8.29 8.16 21.71
CA ALA A 457 -9.47 8.52 22.48
C ALA A 457 -9.90 9.97 22.21
N HIS A 458 -8.94 10.90 22.17
CA HIS A 458 -9.23 12.29 21.78
C HIS A 458 -9.81 12.40 20.37
N LEU A 459 -9.24 11.70 19.38
CA LEU A 459 -9.80 11.67 18.03
C LEU A 459 -11.24 11.14 18.03
N LEU A 460 -11.49 10.02 18.73
CA LEU A 460 -12.83 9.44 18.85
C LEU A 460 -13.84 10.42 19.43
N SER A 461 -13.50 11.10 20.54
CA SER A 461 -14.40 12.02 21.22
C SER A 461 -14.60 13.33 20.43
N TYR A 462 -13.52 14.00 20.07
CA TYR A 462 -13.59 15.37 19.55
C TYR A 462 -13.91 15.43 18.06
N VAL A 463 -13.29 14.56 17.26
CA VAL A 463 -13.44 14.55 15.80
C VAL A 463 -14.64 13.70 15.40
N TYR A 464 -14.73 12.47 15.90
CA TYR A 464 -15.72 11.50 15.43
C TYR A 464 -16.98 11.37 16.29
N LYS A 465 -17.08 12.12 17.42
CA LYS A 465 -18.22 12.08 18.35
C LYS A 465 -18.57 10.67 18.83
N ARG A 466 -17.57 9.81 18.99
CA ARG A 466 -17.65 8.46 19.56
C ARG A 466 -17.26 8.48 21.04
N HIS A 467 -18.02 9.21 21.85
CA HIS A 467 -17.70 9.44 23.27
C HIS A 467 -17.60 8.14 24.07
N GLN A 468 -18.49 7.17 23.85
CA GLN A 468 -18.43 5.88 24.53
C GLN A 468 -17.10 5.14 24.28
N ALA A 469 -16.74 4.94 23.00
CA ALA A 469 -15.48 4.30 22.66
C ALA A 469 -14.26 5.07 23.20
N SER A 470 -14.31 6.41 23.17
CA SER A 470 -13.28 7.24 23.81
C SER A 470 -13.15 6.96 25.31
N VAL A 471 -14.26 6.85 26.04
CA VAL A 471 -14.25 6.57 27.48
C VAL A 471 -13.66 5.19 27.73
N GLU A 472 -14.06 4.16 26.98
CA GLU A 472 -13.51 2.80 27.11
C GLU A 472 -11.97 2.78 26.98
N PHE A 473 -11.40 3.51 26.02
CA PHE A 473 -9.95 3.62 25.87
C PHE A 473 -9.28 4.39 27.03
N MET A 474 -9.94 5.40 27.59
CA MET A 474 -9.39 6.20 28.68
C MET A 474 -9.51 5.51 30.05
N GLU A 475 -10.58 4.75 30.28
CA GLU A 475 -10.74 3.90 31.46
C GLU A 475 -9.67 2.83 31.52
N LYS A 476 -9.35 2.23 30.38
CA LYS A 476 -8.21 1.31 30.27
C LYS A 476 -6.90 1.96 30.76
N MET A 477 -6.65 3.23 30.44
CA MET A 477 -5.48 3.96 31.00
C MET A 477 -5.62 4.23 32.50
N ALA A 478 -6.83 4.52 32.97
CA ALA A 478 -7.14 4.73 34.38
C ALA A 478 -6.83 3.49 35.22
N ASP A 479 -7.27 2.33 34.75
CA ASP A 479 -7.12 1.04 35.44
C ASP A 479 -5.66 0.63 35.61
N ALA A 480 -4.77 1.08 34.73
CA ALA A 480 -3.33 0.87 34.87
C ALA A 480 -2.60 1.95 35.68
N GLY A 481 -3.32 2.89 36.29
CA GLY A 481 -2.74 3.96 37.09
C GLY A 481 -1.95 5.00 36.29
N GLN A 482 -2.17 5.09 34.98
CA GLN A 482 -1.52 6.07 34.09
C GLN A 482 -2.40 7.30 33.82
N LEU A 483 -3.40 7.54 34.67
CA LEU A 483 -4.29 8.67 34.54
C LEU A 483 -3.57 9.96 34.95
N ASP A 484 -3.41 10.89 34.01
CA ASP A 484 -3.10 12.28 34.34
C ASP A 484 -4.38 13.13 34.42
N CYS A 485 -4.23 14.37 34.88
CA CYS A 485 -5.35 15.31 35.02
C CYS A 485 -6.11 15.50 33.69
N LEU A 486 -5.40 15.55 32.56
CA LEU A 486 -6.01 15.68 31.23
C LEU A 486 -6.86 14.46 30.86
N SER A 487 -6.38 13.26 31.21
CA SER A 487 -7.11 12.03 30.95
C SER A 487 -8.38 11.96 31.81
N GLY A 488 -8.30 12.37 33.09
CA GLY A 488 -9.46 12.49 33.96
C GLY A 488 -10.51 13.50 33.45
N VAL A 489 -10.08 14.68 32.99
CA VAL A 489 -10.98 15.67 32.37
C VAL A 489 -11.64 15.12 31.10
N SER A 490 -10.89 14.35 30.30
CA SER A 490 -11.43 13.76 29.07
C SER A 490 -12.45 12.65 29.34
N ILE A 491 -12.23 11.83 30.37
CA ILE A 491 -13.21 10.84 30.85
C ILE A 491 -14.48 11.56 31.33
N ALA A 492 -14.33 12.57 32.19
CA ALA A 492 -15.45 13.34 32.70
C ALA A 492 -16.25 14.00 31.56
N ASN A 493 -15.57 14.65 30.61
CA ASN A 493 -16.22 15.21 29.42
C ASN A 493 -16.91 14.13 28.58
N GLY A 494 -16.29 12.95 28.44
CA GLY A 494 -16.90 11.81 27.76
C GLY A 494 -18.23 11.41 28.41
N TYR A 495 -18.24 11.27 29.74
CA TYR A 495 -19.44 10.99 30.52
C TYR A 495 -20.51 12.07 30.41
N ILE A 496 -20.14 13.35 30.51
CA ILE A 496 -21.07 14.49 30.35
C ILE A 496 -21.73 14.47 28.96
N ASN A 497 -20.95 14.26 27.90
CA ASN A 497 -21.49 14.18 26.54
C ASN A 497 -22.32 12.91 26.29
N MET A 498 -22.15 11.86 27.11
CA MET A 498 -23.05 10.70 27.13
C MET A 498 -24.34 11.00 27.91
N GLU A 499 -24.29 11.77 29.00
CA GLU A 499 -25.46 12.18 29.81
C GLU A 499 -26.37 13.18 29.10
N GLU A 500 -25.88 14.02 28.19
CA GLU A 500 -26.75 14.78 27.27
C GLU A 500 -27.62 13.86 26.38
N TYR A 501 -27.27 12.57 26.25
CA TYR A 501 -28.07 11.57 25.53
C TYR A 501 -29.13 10.89 26.40
N GLU A 502 -28.88 10.72 27.72
CA GLU A 502 -29.86 10.13 28.65
C GLU A 502 -30.84 11.16 29.22
N THR A 503 -30.42 12.42 29.41
CA THR A 503 -31.27 13.49 29.96
C THR A 503 -32.17 14.15 28.90
N ALA A 504 -31.91 13.91 27.61
CA ALA A 504 -32.77 14.29 26.49
C ALA A 504 -33.85 13.23 26.16
N ARG A 505 -33.94 12.16 26.95
CA ARG A 505 -34.96 11.11 26.89
C ARG A 505 -35.85 11.19 28.12
#